data_AF-A0A6L5FWJ5-F1
#
_entry.id   AF-A0A6L5FWJ5-F1
#
_cell.length_a   1.000
_cell.length_b   1.000
_cell.length_c   1.000
_cell.angle_alpha   90.00
_cell.angle_beta   90.00
_cell.angle_gamma   90.00
#
_symmetry.space_group_name_H-M   'P 1'
#
loop_
_entity.id
_entity.type
_entity.pdbx_description
1 polymer ?
#
loop_
_entity_poly.entity_id
_entity_poly.type
_entity_poly.pdbx_seq_one_letter_code
_entity_poly.pdbx_strand_id
1 'polypeptide(L)'
;MSDEEKQRLQKQARDDLRLIKQAEQALGEIDRNQGLSNEQADVLAALRIRIEGKERAKLEDLLSAAGDMSGKKDLGDVLGGAKTSGATEWPEIEEKKKDWPGG
;
A
#
# COMPACT_ATOMS: atom_id res chain seq x y z
N MET A 1 -4.65 -33.71 8.26
CA MET A 1 -4.58 -32.75 9.38
C MET A 1 -5.86 -32.83 10.17
N SER A 2 -5.73 -33.10 11.48
CA SER A 2 -6.81 -33.06 12.44
C SER A 2 -7.33 -31.62 12.60
N ASP A 3 -8.59 -31.46 12.99
CA ASP A 3 -9.17 -30.14 13.21
C ASP A 3 -8.51 -29.40 14.38
N GLU A 4 -7.98 -30.13 15.36
CA GLU A 4 -7.17 -29.55 16.44
C GLU A 4 -5.86 -28.93 15.92
N GLU A 5 -5.21 -29.58 14.96
CA GLU A 5 -3.99 -29.07 14.32
C GLU A 5 -4.28 -27.79 13.55
N LYS A 6 -5.40 -27.75 12.81
CA LYS A 6 -5.84 -26.55 12.10
C LYS A 6 -6.11 -25.39 13.06
N GLN A 7 -6.77 -25.65 14.19
CA GLN A 7 -7.05 -24.62 15.19
C GLN A 7 -5.76 -24.06 15.81
N ARG A 8 -4.77 -24.92 16.12
CA ARG A 8 -3.46 -24.48 16.62
C ARG A 8 -2.74 -23.58 15.62
N LEU A 9 -2.70 -23.99 14.35
CA LEU A 9 -2.07 -23.21 13.29
C LEU A 9 -2.76 -21.86 13.08
N GLN A 10 -4.09 -21.82 13.11
CA GLN A 10 -4.85 -20.57 13.02
C GLN A 10 -4.57 -19.63 14.19
N LYS A 11 -4.48 -20.17 15.41
CA LYS A 11 -4.13 -19.39 16.59
C LYS A 11 -2.72 -18.81 16.46
N GLN A 12 -1.75 -19.65 16.08
CA GLN A 12 -0.37 -19.21 15.86
C GLN A 12 -0.29 -18.11 14.81
N ALA A 13 -0.93 -18.29 13.65
CA ALA A 13 -0.94 -17.29 12.59
C ALA A 13 -1.53 -15.94 13.03
N ARG A 14 -2.55 -15.97 13.92
CA ARG A 14 -3.13 -14.75 14.49
C ARG A 14 -2.18 -14.06 15.46
N ASP A 15 -1.49 -14.82 16.29
CA ASP A 15 -0.52 -14.28 17.26
C ASP A 15 0.70 -13.71 16.53
N ASP A 16 1.20 -14.40 15.50
CA ASP A 16 2.29 -13.91 14.64
C ASP A 16 1.89 -12.60 13.92
N LEU A 17 0.67 -12.52 13.40
CA LEU A 17 0.16 -11.30 12.77
C LEU A 17 0.09 -10.13 13.75
N ARG A 18 -0.26 -10.38 15.03
CA ARG A 18 -0.25 -9.34 16.07
C ARG A 18 1.16 -8.81 16.31
N LEU A 19 2.14 -9.70 16.44
CA LEU A 19 3.54 -9.32 16.63
C LEU A 19 4.07 -8.51 15.43
N ILE A 20 3.75 -8.93 14.21
CA ILE A 20 4.11 -8.22 12.97
C ILE A 20 3.53 -6.80 12.96
N LYS A 21 2.27 -6.61 13.36
CA LYS A 21 1.64 -5.28 13.46
C LYS A 21 2.29 -4.40 14.52
N GLN A 22 2.65 -4.97 15.67
CA GLN A 22 3.34 -4.22 16.72
C GLN A 22 4.74 -3.77 16.26
N ALA A 23 5.46 -4.62 15.53
CA ALA A 23 6.76 -4.26 14.95
C ALA A 23 6.64 -3.14 13.91
N GLU A 24 5.63 -3.20 13.04
CA GLU A 24 5.35 -2.13 12.06
C GLU A 24 5.09 -0.80 12.77
N GLN A 25 4.24 -0.80 13.80
CA GLN A 25 3.93 0.40 14.55
C GLN A 25 5.18 1.01 15.20
N ALA A 26 5.98 0.19 15.89
CA ALA A 26 7.20 0.65 16.55
C ALA A 26 8.20 1.25 15.55
N LEU A 27 8.44 0.58 14.42
CA LEU A 27 9.32 1.10 13.37
C LEU A 27 8.76 2.37 12.73
N GLY A 28 7.45 2.47 12.52
CA GLY A 28 6.80 3.68 12.01
C GLY A 28 6.88 4.86 13.00
N GLU A 29 6.87 4.61 14.31
CA GLU A 29 7.11 5.64 15.32
C GLU A 29 8.56 6.13 15.32
N ILE A 30 9.53 5.23 15.15
CA ILE A 30 10.96 5.60 15.04
C ILE A 30 11.19 6.42 13.78
N ASP A 31 10.65 5.99 12.63
CA ASP A 31 10.76 6.69 11.35
C ASP A 31 10.32 8.16 11.43
N ARG A 32 9.16 8.40 12.05
CA ARG A 32 8.62 9.76 12.24
C ARG A 32 9.47 10.66 13.13
N ASN A 33 10.17 10.09 14.11
CA ASN A 33 10.86 10.86 15.14
C ASN A 33 12.36 11.04 14.87
N GLN A 34 13.01 10.00 14.33
CA GLN A 34 14.47 9.89 14.23
C GLN A 34 14.94 9.49 12.83
N GLY A 35 14.03 9.05 11.96
CA GLY A 35 14.35 8.36 10.72
C GLY A 35 14.83 6.92 10.97
N LEU A 36 14.86 6.12 9.91
CA LEU A 36 15.30 4.73 9.93
C LEU A 36 16.66 4.54 9.25
N SER A 37 17.39 3.50 9.67
CA SER A 37 18.47 2.96 8.85
C SER A 37 17.90 2.30 7.59
N ASN A 38 18.73 2.12 6.56
CA ASN A 38 18.31 1.44 5.32
C ASN A 38 17.73 0.04 5.61
N GLU A 39 18.39 -0.73 6.48
CA GLU A 39 17.93 -2.07 6.88
C GLU A 39 16.57 -2.03 7.58
N GLN A 40 16.35 -1.05 8.45
CA GLN A 40 15.08 -0.87 9.15
C GLN A 40 13.97 -0.42 8.19
N ALA A 41 14.28 0.43 7.21
CA ALA A 41 13.34 0.85 6.18
C ALA A 41 12.91 -0.34 5.30
N ASP A 42 13.85 -1.22 4.92
CA ASP A 42 13.55 -2.45 4.18
C ASP A 42 12.65 -3.39 4.98
N VAL A 43 12.92 -3.55 6.28
CA VAL A 43 12.08 -4.36 7.18
C VAL A 43 10.69 -3.75 7.32
N LEU A 44 10.57 -2.43 7.53
CA LEU A 44 9.28 -1.75 7.62
C LEU A 44 8.47 -1.92 6.32
N ALA A 45 9.12 -1.80 5.16
CA ALA A 45 8.48 -2.05 3.87
C ALA A 45 7.99 -3.51 3.75
N ALA A 46 8.81 -4.49 4.12
CA ALA A 46 8.43 -5.90 4.11
C ALA A 46 7.25 -6.20 5.06
N LEU A 47 7.22 -5.59 6.25
CA LEU A 47 6.12 -5.73 7.20
C LEU A 47 4.82 -5.14 6.65
N ARG A 48 4.86 -3.95 6.03
CA ARG A 48 3.69 -3.33 5.40
C ARG A 48 3.15 -4.17 4.25
N ILE A 49 4.03 -4.69 3.40
CA ILE A 49 3.64 -5.65 2.33
C ILE A 49 2.93 -6.88 2.91
N ARG A 50 3.42 -7.40 4.03
CA ARG A 50 2.84 -8.57 4.69
C ARG A 50 1.49 -8.29 5.36
N ILE A 51 1.30 -7.10 5.94
CA ILE A 51 0.07 -6.68 6.64
C ILE A 51 -1.02 -6.23 5.66
N GLU A 52 -0.69 -5.34 4.74
CA GLU A 52 -1.62 -4.74 3.77
C GLU A 52 -2.01 -5.73 2.66
N GLY A 53 -1.30 -6.86 2.58
CA GLY A 53 -1.64 -7.94 1.69
C GLY A 53 -1.23 -7.61 0.26
N LYS A 54 0.04 -7.86 -0.06
CA LYS A 54 0.38 -8.30 -1.41
C LYS A 54 0.93 -9.71 -1.37
N GLU A 55 0.03 -10.68 -1.30
CA GLU A 55 0.21 -11.88 -2.11
C GLU A 55 -0.05 -11.44 -3.56
N ARG A 56 0.84 -11.76 -4.52
CA ARG A 56 0.58 -11.37 -5.92
C ARG A 56 -0.75 -11.98 -6.34
N ALA A 57 -1.78 -11.16 -6.53
CA ALA A 57 -2.78 -11.48 -7.54
C ALA A 57 -2.00 -11.75 -8.83
N LYS A 58 -2.29 -12.86 -9.52
CA LYS A 58 -1.63 -13.13 -10.79
C LYS A 58 -1.94 -11.97 -11.73
N LEU A 59 -1.06 -11.69 -12.68
CA LEU A 59 -1.30 -10.63 -13.67
C LEU A 59 -2.67 -10.82 -14.34
N GLU A 60 -3.06 -12.08 -14.54
CA GLU A 60 -4.36 -12.51 -15.05
C GLU A 60 -5.52 -12.13 -14.12
N ASP A 61 -5.36 -12.24 -12.80
CA ASP A 61 -6.38 -11.83 -11.83
C ASP A 61 -6.53 -10.31 -11.80
N LEU A 62 -5.42 -9.57 -11.95
CA LEU A 62 -5.42 -8.10 -12.04
C LEU A 62 -6.04 -7.59 -13.34
N LEU A 63 -5.70 -8.20 -14.48
CA LEU A 63 -6.27 -7.86 -15.78
C LEU A 63 -7.74 -8.28 -15.89
N SER A 64 -8.14 -9.38 -15.26
CA SER A 64 -9.55 -9.80 -15.19
C SER A 64 -10.37 -8.86 -14.32
N ALA A 65 -9.86 -8.47 -13.14
CA ALA A 65 -10.52 -7.49 -12.28
C ALA A 65 -10.62 -6.11 -12.94
N ALA A 66 -9.58 -5.66 -13.65
CA ALA A 66 -9.60 -4.42 -14.42
C ALA A 66 -10.53 -4.50 -15.65
N GLY A 67 -10.58 -5.67 -16.31
CA GLY A 67 -11.49 -5.96 -17.42
C GLY A 67 -12.97 -5.99 -16.98
N ASP A 68 -13.26 -6.42 -15.75
CA ASP A 68 -14.62 -6.39 -15.18
C ASP A 68 -15.03 -4.98 -14.74
N MET A 69 -14.08 -4.09 -14.41
CA MET A 69 -14.37 -2.66 -14.20
C MET A 69 -14.64 -1.90 -15.51
N SER A 70 -14.17 -2.39 -16.65
CA SER A 70 -14.45 -1.79 -17.97
C SER A 70 -15.94 -1.85 -18.36
N GLY A 71 -16.78 -2.57 -17.62
CA GLY A 71 -18.18 -2.80 -17.98
C GLY A 71 -19.22 -1.89 -17.32
N LYS A 72 -18.97 -1.38 -16.09
CA LYS A 72 -20.06 -0.78 -15.28
C LYS A 72 -19.63 0.30 -14.26
N LYS A 73 -18.82 1.28 -14.66
CA LYS A 73 -18.92 2.67 -14.17
C LYS A 73 -17.83 3.51 -14.81
N ASP A 74 -18.22 4.66 -15.36
CA ASP A 74 -17.25 5.69 -15.72
C ASP A 74 -16.44 6.07 -14.47
N LEU A 75 -15.11 5.98 -14.57
CA LEU A 75 -14.18 6.39 -13.52
C LEU A 75 -14.41 7.86 -13.09
N GLY A 76 -14.92 8.68 -14.01
CA GLY A 76 -15.33 10.06 -13.74
C GLY A 76 -16.51 10.18 -12.75
N ASP A 77 -17.35 9.16 -12.64
CA ASP A 77 -18.54 9.15 -11.78
C ASP A 77 -18.20 8.75 -10.33
N VAL A 78 -17.16 7.90 -10.15
CA VAL A 78 -16.61 7.55 -8.83
C VAL A 78 -15.80 8.71 -8.25
N LEU A 79 -15.08 9.44 -9.10
CA LEU A 79 -14.27 10.61 -8.70
C LEU A 79 -15.10 11.90 -8.63
N GLY A 80 -16.24 11.97 -9.31
CA GLY A 80 -17.12 13.15 -9.38
C GLY A 80 -18.01 13.38 -8.16
N GLY A 81 -18.12 12.39 -7.25
CA GLY A 81 -18.94 12.48 -6.03
C GLY A 81 -18.33 13.33 -4.90
N ALA A 82 -17.08 13.77 -5.04
CA ALA A 82 -16.40 14.65 -4.10
C ALA A 82 -16.22 16.06 -4.69
N LYS A 83 -17.32 16.82 -4.72
CA LYS A 83 -17.29 18.29 -4.83
C LYS A 83 -17.91 18.83 -3.54
N THR A 84 -17.33 19.68 -2.70
CA THR A 84 -16.07 20.44 -2.66
C THR A 84 -16.04 21.05 -1.25
N SER A 85 -14.94 20.92 -0.49
CA SER A 85 -14.57 21.93 0.50
C SER A 85 -13.08 21.82 0.81
N GLY A 86 -12.32 22.84 0.43
CA GLY A 86 -10.94 23.05 0.88
C GLY A 86 -9.91 22.95 -0.23
N ALA A 87 -9.71 24.08 -0.92
CA ALA A 87 -8.45 24.53 -1.49
C ALA A 87 -7.43 23.47 -1.94
N THR A 88 -7.40 23.28 -3.26
CA THR A 88 -6.16 23.09 -4.03
C THR A 88 -5.05 24.02 -3.53
N GLU A 89 -4.08 23.50 -2.78
CA GLU A 89 -2.79 24.15 -2.58
C GLU A 89 -1.69 23.25 -3.15
N TRP A 90 -1.75 23.03 -4.45
CA TRP A 90 -0.57 22.66 -5.23
C TRP A 90 -0.19 23.91 -6.02
N PRO A 91 1.00 24.49 -5.82
CA PRO A 91 1.40 25.66 -6.59
C PRO A 91 1.57 25.28 -8.06
N GLU A 92 1.09 26.14 -8.97
CA GLU A 92 1.38 26.02 -10.40
C GLU A 92 2.88 26.15 -10.62
N ILE A 93 3.51 25.03 -10.98
CA ILE A 93 4.90 25.03 -11.43
C ILE A 93 4.86 25.36 -12.92
N GLU A 94 5.25 26.59 -13.28
CA GLU A 94 5.55 26.91 -14.67
C GLU A 94 6.75 26.06 -15.13
N GLU A 95 6.50 25.04 -15.95
CA GLU A 95 7.53 24.23 -16.57
C GLU A 95 8.32 25.08 -17.58
N LYS A 96 9.38 25.75 -17.12
CA LYS A 96 10.44 26.21 -18.01
C LYS A 96 11.05 24.99 -18.68
N LYS A 97 10.99 24.93 -20.01
CA LYS A 97 11.77 24.00 -20.82
C LYS A 97 13.23 24.13 -20.42
N LYS A 98 13.71 23.20 -19.61
CA LYS A 98 15.12 23.06 -19.29
C LYS A 98 15.77 22.55 -20.59
N ASP A 99 16.87 23.16 -21.01
CA ASP A 99 17.67 22.61 -22.09
C ASP A 99 18.57 21.54 -21.45
N TRP A 100 18.35 20.28 -21.78
CA TRP A 100 19.25 19.20 -21.36
C TRP A 100 20.49 19.28 -22.25
N PRO A 101 21.73 19.30 -21.71
CA PRO A 101 22.93 19.26 -22.54
C PRO A 101 23.15 17.82 -22.98
N GLY A 102 22.65 17.49 -24.17
CA GLY A 102 22.79 16.19 -24.80
C GLY A 102 22.25 16.26 -26.22
N GLY A 103 23.06 16.83 -27.11
CA GLY A 103 22.92 16.63 -28.55
C GLY A 103 23.35 15.24 -28.98
#